data_AF-A0A5R9JG81-F1
#
_entry.id   AF-A0A5R9JG81-F1
#
_cell.length_a   1.000
_cell.length_b   1.000
_cell.length_c   1.000
_cell.angle_alpha   90.00
_cell.angle_beta   90.00
_cell.angle_gamma   90.00
#
_symmetry.space_group_name_H-M   'P 1'
#
loop_
_entity.id
_entity.type
_entity.pdbx_description
1 polymer ?
#
loop_
_entity_poly.entity_id
_entity_poly.type
_entity_poly.pdbx_seq_one_letter_code
_entity_poly.pdbx_strand_id
1 'polypeptide(L)'
;MPGKFSSFTDPPVFLQTGFRTSGTWLWSRFRIDPAVMAFYEPLNEVLATLSIDQLERMRPRDAGLHHPALDEPYFAEFRPLLQGNPGGVRLFDKAFALQGYFDPPAVPNRKLQRYLQGLIDLANEKERQPVLKFTRALGRAAWLRRYFPAAIQIMLRRCPMEQFHSGWRLHQETGNPTFLMIPLYALSRAERGPLRRLCGLLDIPHIPSDIGLGECVGHYNDLARKLEIQTLIAAFLAMQLVAESLCEPHVDLVIEASCLETAPMRRLLERSIQDITGFDIDLSGFVPVRSNAPVRLPAGTEDICRQICMILKAEHPAAARRLRDMIDVPHRMQDRPPSQARAELSTGAVTGASF
;
A
#
# COMPACT_ATOMS: atom_id res chain seq x y z
N MET A 1 -36.96 13.11 -16.30
CA MET A 1 -36.10 12.98 -17.50
C MET A 1 -35.65 11.54 -17.59
N PRO A 2 -35.73 10.88 -18.75
CA PRO A 2 -35.31 9.49 -18.88
C PRO A 2 -33.79 9.41 -18.80
N GLY A 3 -33.31 8.48 -17.97
CA GLY A 3 -31.90 8.26 -17.70
C GLY A 3 -31.12 7.92 -18.95
N LYS A 4 -29.92 8.50 -19.07
CA LYS A 4 -28.88 8.00 -19.96
C LYS A 4 -28.47 6.62 -19.44
N PHE A 5 -29.01 5.56 -20.03
CA PHE A 5 -28.38 4.25 -19.99
C PHE A 5 -27.08 4.36 -20.80
N SER A 6 -25.97 4.66 -20.12
CA SER A 6 -24.64 4.50 -20.69
C SER A 6 -24.27 3.04 -20.56
N SER A 7 -24.19 2.33 -21.69
CA SER A 7 -23.75 0.93 -21.79
C SER A 7 -22.22 0.79 -21.65
N PHE A 8 -21.61 1.55 -20.75
CA PHE A 8 -20.20 1.45 -20.41
C PHE A 8 -20.11 1.13 -18.92
N THR A 9 -19.66 -0.07 -18.57
CA THR A 9 -19.22 -0.38 -17.20
C THR A 9 -18.06 0.56 -16.89
N ASP A 10 -18.21 1.41 -15.87
CA ASP A 10 -17.14 2.32 -15.48
C ASP A 10 -15.86 1.53 -15.17
N PRO A 11 -14.68 2.05 -15.56
CA PRO A 11 -13.42 1.35 -15.37
C PRO A 11 -13.16 1.04 -13.89
N PRO A 12 -12.63 -0.16 -13.55
CA PRO A 12 -12.28 -0.47 -12.17
C PRO A 12 -11.24 0.50 -11.63
N VAL A 13 -11.36 0.87 -10.35
CA VAL A 13 -10.38 1.70 -9.65
C VAL A 13 -9.54 0.81 -8.73
N PHE A 14 -8.23 0.81 -8.91
CA PHE A 14 -7.28 0.09 -8.07
C PHE A 14 -6.53 1.08 -7.18
N LEU A 15 -6.77 1.02 -5.86
CA LEU A 15 -6.07 1.83 -4.89
C LEU A 15 -4.80 1.10 -4.41
N GLN A 16 -3.63 1.56 -4.86
CA GLN A 16 -2.31 1.06 -4.48
C GLN A 16 -1.85 1.76 -3.21
N THR A 17 -2.23 1.21 -2.05
CA THR A 17 -2.09 1.94 -0.77
C THR A 17 -0.92 1.50 0.09
N GLY A 18 -0.32 0.33 -0.07
CA GLY A 18 0.76 -0.10 0.84
C GLY A 18 0.35 -0.14 2.33
N PHE A 19 1.26 -0.54 3.22
CA PHE A 19 0.96 -0.64 4.65
C PHE A 19 1.03 0.73 5.33
N ARG A 20 0.08 1.03 6.24
CA ARG A 20 0.13 2.20 7.15
C ARG A 20 0.18 3.58 6.47
N THR A 21 -0.36 3.69 5.27
CA THR A 21 -0.44 4.95 4.47
C THR A 21 -1.74 5.72 4.63
N SER A 22 -2.66 5.26 5.49
CA SER A 22 -4.07 5.71 5.53
C SER A 22 -4.95 5.19 4.38
N GLY A 23 -4.51 4.14 3.68
CA GLY A 23 -5.28 3.51 2.59
C GLY A 23 -6.68 3.03 2.97
N THR A 24 -6.88 2.53 4.19
CA THR A 24 -8.20 2.13 4.68
C THR A 24 -9.14 3.33 4.82
N TRP A 25 -8.61 4.50 5.24
CA TRP A 25 -9.42 5.72 5.30
C TRP A 25 -9.82 6.17 3.90
N LEU A 26 -8.87 6.25 2.95
CA LEU A 26 -9.18 6.63 1.56
C LEU A 26 -10.20 5.68 0.93
N TRP A 27 -10.00 4.37 1.07
CA TRP A 27 -10.95 3.35 0.60
C TRP A 27 -12.34 3.52 1.20
N SER A 28 -12.43 3.84 2.50
CA SER A 28 -13.73 4.05 3.14
C SER A 28 -14.49 5.26 2.55
N ARG A 29 -13.78 6.26 2.03
CA ARG A 29 -14.41 7.41 1.37
C ARG A 29 -15.08 7.02 0.05
N PHE A 30 -14.51 6.08 -0.70
CA PHE A 30 -15.18 5.47 -1.86
C PHE A 30 -16.36 4.58 -1.44
N ARG A 31 -16.20 3.80 -0.37
CA ARG A 31 -17.21 2.82 0.08
C ARG A 31 -18.55 3.43 0.49
N ILE A 32 -18.56 4.69 0.92
CA ILE A 32 -19.78 5.39 1.35
C ILE A 32 -20.75 5.59 0.17
N ASP A 33 -20.25 5.65 -1.06
CA ASP A 33 -21.10 5.82 -2.23
C ASP A 33 -21.83 4.51 -2.60
N PRO A 34 -23.18 4.51 -2.68
CA PRO A 34 -23.94 3.32 -3.06
C PRO A 34 -23.62 2.82 -4.48
N ALA A 35 -23.13 3.69 -5.39
CA ALA A 35 -22.72 3.33 -6.74
C ALA A 35 -21.36 2.62 -6.80
N VAL A 36 -20.63 2.53 -5.70
CA VAL A 36 -19.31 1.87 -5.62
C VAL A 36 -19.41 0.53 -4.92
N MET A 37 -18.86 -0.55 -5.49
CA MET A 37 -18.56 -1.78 -4.74
C MET A 37 -17.09 -1.79 -4.34
N ALA A 38 -16.81 -1.50 -3.07
CA ALA A 38 -15.45 -1.28 -2.57
C ALA A 38 -14.87 -2.54 -1.90
N PHE A 39 -14.05 -3.31 -2.60
CA PHE A 39 -13.38 -4.48 -2.02
C PHE A 39 -12.16 -4.10 -1.17
N TYR A 40 -12.21 -4.44 0.11
CA TYR A 40 -11.10 -4.26 1.04
C TYR A 40 -10.03 -5.35 0.90
N GLU A 41 -8.80 -4.99 0.55
CA GLU A 41 -7.64 -5.88 0.52
C GLU A 41 -7.92 -7.24 -0.16
N PRO A 42 -8.22 -7.28 -1.47
CA PRO A 42 -8.55 -8.52 -2.17
C PRO A 42 -7.38 -9.51 -2.23
N LEU A 43 -6.19 -9.13 -1.77
CA LEU A 43 -5.03 -10.02 -1.64
C LEU A 43 -4.70 -10.32 -0.17
N ASN A 44 -5.63 -10.13 0.77
CA ASN A 44 -5.39 -10.46 2.17
C ASN A 44 -5.49 -11.99 2.37
N GLU A 45 -4.48 -12.58 3.01
CA GLU A 45 -4.41 -14.02 3.30
C GLU A 45 -5.61 -14.56 4.07
N VAL A 46 -6.29 -13.72 4.86
CA VAL A 46 -7.51 -14.10 5.60
C VAL A 46 -8.62 -14.60 4.68
N LEU A 47 -8.66 -14.15 3.43
CA LEU A 47 -9.68 -14.54 2.45
C LEU A 47 -9.63 -16.04 2.10
N ALA A 48 -8.51 -16.72 2.35
CA ALA A 48 -8.40 -18.16 2.12
C ALA A 48 -9.26 -18.99 3.09
N THR A 49 -9.54 -18.46 4.27
CA THR A 49 -10.26 -19.17 5.33
C THR A 49 -11.46 -18.40 5.88
N LEU A 50 -11.71 -17.19 5.36
CA LEU A 50 -12.79 -16.31 5.79
C LEU A 50 -14.13 -17.07 5.83
N SER A 51 -14.73 -17.15 7.02
CA SER A 51 -16.10 -17.63 7.22
C SER A 51 -17.06 -16.46 7.43
N ILE A 52 -18.37 -16.75 7.37
CA ILE A 52 -19.40 -15.74 7.66
C ILE A 52 -19.24 -15.19 9.10
N ASP A 53 -18.95 -16.05 10.07
CA ASP A 53 -18.77 -15.65 11.47
C ASP A 53 -17.53 -14.78 11.67
N GLN A 54 -16.44 -15.08 10.96
CA GLN A 54 -15.23 -14.26 10.98
C GLN A 54 -15.47 -12.90 10.34
N LEU A 55 -16.17 -12.86 9.20
CA LEU A 55 -16.54 -11.63 8.52
C LEU A 55 -17.33 -10.71 9.45
N GLU A 56 -18.35 -11.24 10.15
CA GLU A 56 -19.18 -10.42 11.07
C GLU A 56 -18.41 -9.83 12.24
N ARG A 57 -17.33 -10.49 12.69
CA ARG A 57 -16.47 -10.03 13.79
C ARG A 57 -15.38 -9.06 13.34
N MET A 58 -15.05 -9.01 12.05
CA MET A 58 -14.00 -8.13 11.52
C MET A 58 -14.53 -6.72 11.25
N ARG A 59 -15.00 -6.07 12.33
CA ARG A 59 -15.54 -4.72 12.30
C ARG A 59 -14.46 -3.68 12.62
N PRO A 60 -14.54 -2.47 12.05
CA PRO A 60 -13.54 -1.43 12.28
C PRO A 60 -13.34 -1.04 13.75
N ARG A 61 -14.41 -1.13 14.54
CA ARG A 61 -14.42 -0.80 15.97
C ARG A 61 -13.54 -1.74 16.81
N ASP A 62 -13.33 -2.97 16.35
CA ASP A 62 -12.72 -4.05 17.14
C ASP A 62 -11.23 -4.29 16.81
N ALA A 63 -10.70 -3.63 15.79
CA ALA A 63 -9.36 -3.92 15.28
C ALA A 63 -8.21 -3.25 16.05
N GLY A 64 -8.48 -2.36 17.02
CA GLY A 64 -7.43 -1.59 17.73
C GLY A 64 -6.59 -0.68 16.82
N LEU A 65 -7.05 -0.49 15.57
CA LEU A 65 -6.41 0.33 14.54
C LEU A 65 -7.20 1.65 14.48
N HIS A 66 -6.52 2.79 14.31
CA HIS A 66 -7.14 4.12 14.12
C HIS A 66 -7.88 4.25 12.78
N HIS A 67 -8.75 3.30 12.46
CA HIS A 67 -9.60 3.31 11.27
C HIS A 67 -10.91 4.06 11.54
N PRO A 68 -11.51 4.70 10.52
CA PRO A 68 -12.82 5.31 10.66
C PRO A 68 -13.86 4.28 11.09
N ALA A 69 -14.85 4.70 11.87
CA ALA A 69 -16.01 3.87 12.16
C ALA A 69 -16.77 3.61 10.85
N LEU A 70 -16.93 2.33 10.47
CA LEU A 70 -17.78 1.93 9.34
C LEU A 70 -18.95 1.13 9.91
N ASP A 71 -20.11 1.28 9.27
CA ASP A 71 -21.34 0.57 9.64
C ASP A 71 -21.25 -0.94 9.32
N GLU A 72 -20.49 -1.27 8.27
CA GLU A 72 -20.31 -2.63 7.76
C GLU A 72 -18.90 -3.19 8.05
N PRO A 73 -18.75 -4.52 8.27
CA PRO A 73 -17.44 -5.17 8.41
C PRO A 73 -16.50 -4.91 7.23
N TYR A 74 -15.18 -5.01 7.44
CA TYR A 74 -14.19 -4.68 6.41
C TYR A 74 -14.36 -5.47 5.12
N PHE A 75 -14.71 -6.75 5.22
CA PHE A 75 -14.79 -7.68 4.09
C PHE A 75 -16.22 -7.96 3.62
N ALA A 76 -17.19 -7.08 3.93
CA ALA A 76 -18.60 -7.33 3.66
C ALA A 76 -18.91 -7.62 2.18
N GLU A 77 -18.17 -7.00 1.26
CA GLU A 77 -18.32 -7.14 -0.19
C GLU A 77 -17.97 -8.56 -0.67
N PHE A 78 -17.22 -9.35 0.11
CA PHE A 78 -16.90 -10.74 -0.20
C PHE A 78 -17.99 -11.73 0.22
N ARG A 79 -19.02 -11.29 0.97
CA ARG A 79 -20.11 -12.16 1.47
C ARG A 79 -20.74 -13.06 0.38
N PRO A 80 -21.05 -12.56 -0.83
CA PRO A 80 -21.64 -13.39 -1.89
C PRO A 80 -20.70 -14.45 -2.46
N LEU A 81 -19.40 -14.36 -2.15
CA LEU A 81 -18.35 -15.22 -2.66
C LEU A 81 -17.88 -16.25 -1.63
N LEU A 82 -18.37 -16.21 -0.39
CA LEU A 82 -17.98 -17.16 0.65
C LEU A 82 -18.47 -18.57 0.31
N GLN A 83 -17.58 -19.54 0.46
CA GLN A 83 -17.87 -20.96 0.22
C GLN A 83 -18.01 -21.67 1.56
N GLY A 84 -19.14 -22.35 1.81
CA GLY A 84 -19.35 -23.26 2.95
C GLY A 84 -18.92 -22.74 4.34
N ASN A 85 -18.72 -23.66 5.29
CA ASN A 85 -18.07 -23.38 6.56
C ASN A 85 -17.23 -24.58 7.01
N PRO A 86 -15.88 -24.50 6.97
CA PRO A 86 -15.05 -23.45 6.36
C PRO A 86 -14.92 -23.61 4.83
N GLY A 87 -14.72 -22.52 4.09
CA GLY A 87 -14.37 -22.59 2.67
C GLY A 87 -13.87 -21.32 1.98
N GLY A 88 -13.70 -20.20 2.69
CA GLY A 88 -13.01 -19.02 2.16
C GLY A 88 -13.74 -18.33 1.00
N VAL A 89 -13.06 -17.39 0.35
CA VAL A 89 -13.58 -16.66 -0.81
C VAL A 89 -13.36 -17.47 -2.09
N ARG A 90 -14.42 -17.66 -2.87
CA ARG A 90 -14.41 -18.34 -4.17
C ARG A 90 -13.29 -17.79 -5.08
N LEU A 91 -12.52 -18.71 -5.66
CA LEU A 91 -11.35 -18.46 -6.52
C LEU A 91 -10.12 -17.84 -5.84
N PHE A 92 -10.17 -17.49 -4.55
CA PHE A 92 -8.99 -17.01 -3.84
C PHE A 92 -7.98 -18.14 -3.65
N ASP A 93 -6.71 -17.85 -3.89
CA ASP A 93 -5.58 -18.75 -3.66
C ASP A 93 -4.63 -18.07 -2.67
N LYS A 94 -4.19 -18.79 -1.62
CA LYS A 94 -3.32 -18.24 -0.57
C LYS A 94 -2.02 -17.64 -1.13
N ALA A 95 -1.57 -18.11 -2.30
CA ALA A 95 -0.42 -17.57 -3.01
C ALA A 95 -0.59 -16.08 -3.39
N PHE A 96 -1.83 -15.61 -3.60
CA PHE A 96 -2.09 -14.23 -4.02
C PHE A 96 -1.61 -13.17 -3.03
N ALA A 97 -1.50 -13.51 -1.75
CA ALA A 97 -1.15 -12.54 -0.72
C ALA A 97 0.21 -11.89 -0.96
N LEU A 98 1.29 -12.65 -0.84
CA LEU A 98 2.66 -12.14 -1.00
C LEU A 98 3.55 -13.01 -1.90
N GLN A 99 3.10 -14.18 -2.36
CA GLN A 99 3.90 -14.98 -3.28
C GLN A 99 3.96 -14.28 -4.65
N GLY A 100 5.17 -14.14 -5.18
CA GLY A 100 5.40 -13.38 -6.40
C GLY A 100 5.13 -11.88 -6.29
N TYR A 101 5.35 -11.29 -5.10
CA TYR A 101 5.16 -9.85 -4.87
C TYR A 101 6.01 -8.97 -5.79
N PHE A 102 7.20 -9.45 -6.16
CA PHE A 102 8.14 -8.79 -7.08
C PHE A 102 8.40 -9.60 -8.36
N ASP A 103 7.49 -10.51 -8.72
CA ASP A 103 7.65 -11.28 -9.95
C ASP A 103 7.59 -10.35 -11.17
N PRO A 104 8.36 -10.66 -12.25
CA PRO A 104 8.31 -9.86 -13.46
C PRO A 104 6.89 -9.80 -14.03
N PRO A 105 6.42 -8.64 -14.53
CA PRO A 105 5.05 -8.47 -15.02
C PRO A 105 4.71 -9.32 -16.24
N ALA A 106 5.71 -9.88 -16.92
CA ALA A 106 5.53 -10.81 -18.04
C ALA A 106 5.13 -12.22 -17.59
N VAL A 107 5.33 -12.59 -16.32
CA VAL A 107 4.94 -13.90 -15.78
C VAL A 107 3.41 -13.94 -15.66
N PRO A 108 2.71 -14.80 -16.43
CA PRO A 108 1.26 -14.86 -16.35
C PRO A 108 0.79 -15.48 -15.03
N ASN A 109 -0.19 -14.86 -14.39
CA ASN A 109 -0.90 -15.44 -13.25
C ASN A 109 -2.40 -15.51 -13.55
N ARG A 110 -2.79 -16.51 -14.36
CA ARG A 110 -4.18 -16.66 -14.82
C ARG A 110 -5.17 -16.85 -13.67
N LYS A 111 -4.74 -17.49 -12.57
CA LYS A 111 -5.57 -17.68 -11.38
C LYS A 111 -5.88 -16.33 -10.72
N LEU A 112 -4.85 -15.50 -10.49
CA LEU A 112 -5.02 -14.16 -9.92
C LEU A 112 -5.86 -13.27 -10.83
N GLN A 113 -5.59 -13.30 -12.14
CA GLN A 113 -6.37 -12.52 -13.11
C GLN A 113 -7.85 -12.92 -13.07
N ARG A 114 -8.16 -14.22 -13.11
CA ARG A 114 -9.54 -14.72 -13.04
C ARG A 114 -10.22 -14.34 -11.72
N TYR A 115 -9.50 -14.39 -10.60
CA TYR A 115 -10.01 -14.00 -9.31
C TYR A 115 -10.38 -12.49 -9.28
N LEU A 116 -9.46 -11.62 -9.66
CA LEU A 116 -9.71 -10.17 -9.68
C LEU A 116 -10.80 -9.78 -10.70
N GLN A 117 -10.81 -10.43 -11.88
CA GLN A 117 -11.88 -10.25 -12.86
C GLN A 117 -13.24 -10.65 -12.26
N GLY A 118 -13.33 -11.76 -11.53
CA GLY A 118 -14.56 -12.15 -10.86
C GLY A 118 -15.06 -11.16 -9.80
N LEU A 119 -14.17 -10.40 -9.15
CA LEU A 119 -14.58 -9.31 -8.25
C LEU A 119 -15.16 -8.13 -9.04
N ILE A 120 -14.53 -7.80 -10.18
CA ILE A 120 -14.99 -6.73 -11.09
C ILE A 120 -16.35 -7.10 -11.69
N ASP A 121 -16.49 -8.34 -12.16
CA ASP A 121 -17.73 -8.85 -12.74
C ASP A 121 -18.86 -8.82 -11.70
N LEU A 122 -18.60 -9.20 -10.44
CA LEU A 122 -19.59 -9.10 -9.36
C LEU A 122 -20.07 -7.66 -9.12
N ALA A 123 -19.17 -6.68 -9.18
CA ALA A 123 -19.54 -5.27 -9.05
C ALA A 123 -20.41 -4.82 -10.23
N ASN A 124 -20.00 -5.17 -11.46
CA ASN A 124 -20.73 -4.84 -12.68
C ASN A 124 -22.12 -5.49 -12.73
N GLU A 125 -22.25 -6.75 -12.30
CA GLU A 125 -23.54 -7.46 -12.16
C GLU A 125 -24.49 -6.77 -11.17
N LYS A 126 -23.94 -5.97 -10.25
CA LYS A 126 -24.70 -5.15 -9.30
C LYS A 126 -24.82 -3.69 -9.74
N GLU A 127 -24.44 -3.37 -10.97
CA GLU A 127 -24.45 -2.01 -11.53
C GLU A 127 -23.67 -1.02 -10.65
N ARG A 128 -22.56 -1.48 -10.06
CA ARG A 128 -21.68 -0.67 -9.20
C ARG A 128 -20.27 -0.66 -9.77
N GLN A 129 -19.60 0.48 -9.72
CA GLN A 129 -18.21 0.55 -10.14
C GLN A 129 -17.30 -0.17 -9.13
N PRO A 130 -16.42 -1.07 -9.59
CA PRO A 130 -15.50 -1.78 -8.71
C PRO A 130 -14.36 -0.87 -8.23
N VAL A 131 -14.18 -0.79 -6.90
CA VAL A 131 -13.02 -0.14 -6.26
C VAL A 131 -12.27 -1.16 -5.41
N LEU A 132 -11.04 -1.51 -5.78
CA LEU A 132 -10.24 -2.53 -5.11
C LEU A 132 -9.07 -1.88 -4.38
N LYS A 133 -9.02 -1.98 -3.05
CA LYS A 133 -7.91 -1.44 -2.23
C LYS A 133 -6.83 -2.48 -1.98
N PHE A 134 -5.65 -2.28 -2.57
CA PHE A 134 -4.50 -3.15 -2.41
C PHE A 134 -3.49 -2.59 -1.40
N THR A 135 -3.27 -3.34 -0.32
CA THR A 135 -2.13 -3.14 0.59
C THR A 135 -0.90 -3.92 0.10
N ARG A 136 -1.13 -5.04 -0.59
CA ARG A 136 -0.11 -6.01 -1.02
C ARG A 136 0.08 -6.04 -2.54
N ALA A 137 0.01 -4.91 -3.25
CA ALA A 137 0.19 -4.92 -4.71
C ALA A 137 1.08 -3.83 -5.30
N LEU A 138 1.78 -3.02 -4.49
CA LEU A 138 2.71 -2.00 -5.01
C LEU A 138 3.75 -2.62 -5.95
N GLY A 139 4.38 -3.73 -5.54
CA GLY A 139 5.33 -4.48 -6.38
C GLY A 139 4.72 -5.15 -7.63
N ARG A 140 3.38 -5.20 -7.72
CA ARG A 140 2.62 -5.83 -8.80
C ARG A 140 1.92 -4.83 -9.73
N ALA A 141 2.12 -3.52 -9.54
CA ALA A 141 1.42 -2.48 -10.31
C ALA A 141 1.63 -2.60 -11.83
N ALA A 142 2.84 -2.96 -12.26
CA ALA A 142 3.16 -3.24 -13.66
C ALA A 142 2.34 -4.42 -14.22
N TRP A 143 2.19 -5.48 -13.43
CA TRP A 143 1.37 -6.64 -13.78
C TRP A 143 -0.11 -6.25 -13.86
N LEU A 144 -0.61 -5.49 -12.88
CA LEU A 144 -2.00 -5.00 -12.88
C LEU A 144 -2.28 -4.12 -14.10
N ARG A 145 -1.38 -3.19 -14.45
CA ARG A 145 -1.51 -2.36 -15.66
C ARG A 145 -1.57 -3.21 -16.94
N ARG A 146 -0.75 -4.26 -17.01
CA ARG A 146 -0.69 -5.15 -18.18
C ARG A 146 -1.96 -5.97 -18.38
N TYR A 147 -2.53 -6.51 -17.30
CA TYR A 147 -3.66 -7.44 -17.37
C TYR A 147 -5.03 -6.79 -17.16
N PHE A 148 -5.06 -5.55 -16.65
CA PHE A 148 -6.25 -4.71 -16.51
C PHE A 148 -5.96 -3.31 -17.06
N PRO A 149 -5.72 -3.15 -18.38
CA PRO A 149 -5.27 -1.88 -18.96
C PRO A 149 -6.28 -0.74 -18.80
N ALA A 150 -7.57 -1.07 -18.73
CA ALA A 150 -8.66 -0.13 -18.50
C ALA A 150 -8.79 0.31 -17.03
N ALA A 151 -8.11 -0.35 -16.08
CA ALA A 151 -8.20 0.02 -14.68
C ALA A 151 -7.53 1.36 -14.43
N ILE A 152 -8.19 2.21 -13.66
CA ILE A 152 -7.58 3.42 -13.11
C ILE A 152 -6.79 3.02 -11.88
N GLN A 153 -5.50 3.34 -11.83
CA GLN A 153 -4.64 3.02 -10.69
C GLN A 153 -4.27 4.30 -9.95
N ILE A 154 -4.60 4.35 -8.66
CA ILE A 154 -4.30 5.47 -7.77
C ILE A 154 -3.35 4.99 -6.69
N MET A 155 -2.16 5.59 -6.59
CA MET A 155 -1.21 5.32 -5.54
C MET A 155 -1.41 6.26 -4.36
N LEU A 156 -1.53 5.72 -3.14
CA LEU A 156 -1.43 6.51 -1.92
C LEU A 156 -0.04 6.32 -1.30
N ARG A 157 0.74 7.38 -1.29
CA ARG A 157 2.11 7.41 -0.78
C ARG A 157 2.16 8.14 0.55
N ARG A 158 2.99 7.64 1.47
CA ARG A 158 3.26 8.30 2.76
C ARG A 158 4.76 8.27 3.01
N CYS A 159 5.30 9.22 3.78
CA CYS A 159 6.67 9.15 4.28
C CYS A 159 6.97 7.75 4.87
N PRO A 160 7.92 6.97 4.31
CA PRO A 160 8.18 5.61 4.77
C PRO A 160 8.63 5.56 6.23
N MET A 161 9.37 6.58 6.70
CA MET A 161 9.74 6.66 8.12
C MET A 161 8.50 6.72 9.03
N GLU A 162 7.52 7.56 8.70
CA GLU A 162 6.27 7.61 9.47
C GLU A 162 5.48 6.29 9.41
N GLN A 163 5.47 5.63 8.24
CA GLN A 163 4.86 4.30 8.10
C GLN A 163 5.51 3.30 9.04
N PHE A 164 6.85 3.25 9.07
CA PHE A 164 7.60 2.36 9.94
C PHE A 164 7.29 2.62 11.41
N HIS A 165 7.37 3.87 11.85
CA HIS A 165 7.06 4.23 13.24
C HIS A 165 5.61 3.89 13.62
N SER A 166 4.67 4.06 12.70
CA SER A 166 3.26 3.68 12.92
C SER A 166 3.10 2.17 13.10
N GLY A 167 3.84 1.36 12.35
CA GLY A 167 3.82 -0.10 12.50
C GLY A 167 4.60 -0.61 13.70
N TRP A 168 5.75 0.00 14.00
CA TRP A 168 6.56 -0.27 15.19
C TRP A 168 5.78 0.00 16.48
N ARG A 169 5.07 1.13 16.56
CA ARG A 169 4.21 1.43 17.71
C ARG A 169 3.12 0.38 17.90
N LEU A 170 2.43 -0.01 16.83
CA LEU A 170 1.41 -1.06 16.90
C LEU A 170 2.00 -2.38 17.41
N HIS A 171 3.21 -2.74 16.96
CA HIS A 171 3.91 -3.91 17.47
C HIS A 171 4.19 -3.81 18.97
N GLN A 172 4.70 -2.67 19.44
CA GLN A 172 4.97 -2.45 20.86
C GLN A 172 3.70 -2.51 21.72
N GLU A 173 2.57 -2.02 21.21
CA GLU A 173 1.29 -1.97 21.94
C GLU A 173 0.56 -3.32 21.97
N THR A 174 0.65 -4.10 20.89
CA THR A 174 -0.18 -5.31 20.71
C THR A 174 0.62 -6.62 20.66
N GLY A 175 1.94 -6.53 20.56
CA GLY A 175 2.82 -7.66 20.30
C GLY A 175 2.71 -8.23 18.87
N ASN A 176 1.86 -7.66 18.00
CA ASN A 176 1.65 -8.16 16.65
C ASN A 176 2.83 -7.82 15.73
N PRO A 177 3.60 -8.81 15.23
CA PRO A 177 4.78 -8.56 14.39
C PRO A 177 4.47 -8.47 12.90
N THR A 178 3.20 -8.57 12.47
CA THR A 178 2.80 -8.69 11.05
C THR A 178 3.39 -7.58 10.18
N PHE A 179 3.37 -6.33 10.63
CA PHE A 179 3.95 -5.23 9.86
C PHE A 179 5.47 -5.39 9.66
N LEU A 180 6.18 -5.86 10.68
CA LEU A 180 7.64 -5.99 10.69
C LEU A 180 8.11 -7.23 9.90
N MET A 181 7.31 -8.29 9.91
CA MET A 181 7.66 -9.54 9.23
C MET A 181 7.51 -9.43 7.70
N ILE A 182 6.58 -8.62 7.19
CA ILE A 182 6.27 -8.53 5.74
C ILE A 182 7.46 -8.09 4.88
N PRO A 183 8.23 -7.05 5.25
CA PRO A 183 9.46 -6.70 4.54
C PRO A 183 10.47 -7.85 4.51
N LEU A 184 10.63 -8.58 5.63
CA LEU A 184 11.55 -9.72 5.73
C LEU A 184 11.13 -10.84 4.78
N TYR A 185 9.85 -11.20 4.82
CA TYR A 185 9.28 -12.18 3.89
C TYR A 185 9.50 -11.73 2.45
N ALA A 186 9.08 -10.53 2.07
CA ALA A 186 9.16 -10.06 0.69
C ALA A 186 10.60 -10.03 0.15
N LEU A 187 11.57 -9.58 0.94
CA LEU A 187 12.99 -9.58 0.57
C LEU A 187 13.55 -11.00 0.43
N SER A 188 13.16 -11.91 1.32
CA SER A 188 13.62 -13.30 1.30
C SER A 188 13.20 -14.07 0.04
N ARG A 189 12.20 -13.60 -0.71
CA ARG A 189 11.71 -14.25 -1.93
C ARG A 189 12.54 -13.92 -3.16
N ALA A 190 13.35 -12.87 -3.10
CA ALA A 190 14.11 -12.45 -4.25
C ALA A 190 15.24 -13.45 -4.52
N GLU A 191 15.14 -14.17 -5.64
CA GLU A 191 16.17 -15.12 -6.07
C GLU A 191 17.41 -14.42 -6.66
N ARG A 192 17.22 -13.23 -7.23
CA ARG A 192 18.25 -12.46 -7.94
C ARG A 192 18.07 -10.95 -7.83
N GLY A 193 19.05 -10.22 -8.35
CA GLY A 193 18.98 -8.76 -8.46
C GLY A 193 19.19 -8.02 -7.13
N PRO A 194 18.73 -6.76 -7.03
CA PRO A 194 19.04 -5.89 -5.91
C PRO A 194 18.35 -6.36 -4.64
N LEU A 195 17.12 -6.86 -4.72
CA LEU A 195 16.38 -7.40 -3.58
C LEU A 195 17.09 -8.62 -2.96
N ARG A 196 17.69 -9.51 -3.77
CA ARG A 196 18.51 -10.63 -3.27
C ARG A 196 19.76 -10.13 -2.55
N ARG A 197 20.45 -9.12 -3.11
CA ARG A 197 21.62 -8.51 -2.47
C ARG A 197 21.25 -7.83 -1.14
N LEU A 198 20.08 -7.18 -1.08
CA LEU A 198 19.54 -6.59 0.14
C LEU A 198 19.21 -7.64 1.20
N CYS A 199 18.63 -8.78 0.80
CA CYS A 199 18.39 -9.92 1.69
C CYS A 199 19.70 -10.40 2.34
N GLY A 200 20.79 -10.51 1.56
CA GLY A 200 22.11 -10.90 2.06
C GLY A 200 22.77 -9.83 2.94
N LEU A 201 22.64 -8.54 2.57
CA LEU A 201 23.16 -7.42 3.37
C LEU A 201 22.56 -7.39 4.78
N LEU A 202 21.27 -7.72 4.89
CA LEU A 202 20.51 -7.68 6.14
C LEU A 202 20.50 -9.02 6.90
N ASP A 203 21.26 -10.01 6.43
CA ASP A 203 21.33 -11.37 6.97
C ASP A 203 19.94 -12.01 7.17
N ILE A 204 19.03 -11.75 6.24
CA ILE A 204 17.67 -12.30 6.27
C ILE A 204 17.71 -13.72 5.70
N PRO A 205 17.21 -14.75 6.42
CA PRO A 205 17.14 -16.10 5.91
C PRO A 205 16.30 -16.19 4.63
N HIS A 206 16.88 -16.79 3.60
CA HIS A 206 16.18 -17.06 2.35
C HIS A 206 15.32 -18.32 2.49
N ILE A 207 14.03 -18.19 2.18
CA ILE A 207 13.10 -19.32 2.16
C ILE A 207 12.72 -19.63 0.71
N PRO A 208 12.82 -20.91 0.28
CA PRO A 208 12.46 -21.36 -1.07
C PRO A 208 11.11 -20.84 -1.58
N SER A 209 11.05 -20.49 -2.87
CA SER A 209 9.94 -19.77 -3.52
C SER A 209 8.61 -20.55 -3.63
N ASP A 210 8.64 -21.84 -3.32
CA ASP A 210 7.50 -22.76 -3.27
C ASP A 210 6.78 -22.77 -1.90
N ILE A 211 7.44 -22.37 -0.82
CA ILE A 211 6.84 -22.29 0.52
C ILE A 211 5.96 -21.03 0.62
N GLY A 212 4.67 -21.21 0.89
CA GLY A 212 3.70 -20.12 1.00
C GLY A 212 3.78 -19.37 2.33
N LEU A 213 3.27 -18.13 2.37
CA LEU A 213 3.29 -17.28 3.58
C LEU A 213 2.73 -18.01 4.81
N GLY A 214 1.61 -18.72 4.69
CA GLY A 214 0.98 -19.42 5.81
C GLY A 214 1.86 -20.50 6.45
N GLU A 215 2.82 -21.06 5.71
CA GLU A 215 3.71 -22.12 6.20
C GLU A 215 4.96 -21.55 6.89
N CYS A 216 5.39 -20.33 6.54
CA CYS A 216 6.57 -19.68 7.13
C CYS A 216 6.24 -18.47 8.00
N VAL A 217 4.96 -18.11 8.20
CA VAL A 217 4.56 -16.92 8.97
C VAL A 217 5.10 -16.96 10.40
N GLY A 218 5.08 -18.14 11.05
CA GLY A 218 5.65 -18.32 12.40
C GLY A 218 7.15 -18.01 12.44
N HIS A 219 7.89 -18.51 11.44
CA HIS A 219 9.33 -18.25 11.32
C HIS A 219 9.64 -16.75 11.18
N TYR A 220 8.95 -16.02 10.29
CA TYR A 220 9.20 -14.59 10.12
C TYR A 220 8.68 -13.73 11.28
N ASN A 221 7.61 -14.17 11.96
CA ASN A 221 7.17 -13.53 13.20
C ASN A 221 8.24 -13.65 14.29
N ASP A 222 8.84 -14.81 14.44
CA ASP A 222 9.92 -15.03 15.42
C ASP A 222 11.19 -14.29 15.05
N LEU A 223 11.54 -14.26 13.75
CA LEU A 223 12.66 -13.48 13.26
C LEU A 223 12.45 -11.98 13.53
N ALA A 224 11.27 -11.44 13.22
CA ALA A 224 10.95 -10.03 13.42
C ALA A 224 11.02 -9.60 14.90
N ARG A 225 10.79 -10.52 15.84
CA ARG A 225 10.95 -10.24 17.29
C ARG A 225 12.39 -10.28 17.78
N LYS A 226 13.28 -10.97 17.05
CA LYS A 226 14.69 -11.16 17.44
C LYS A 226 15.62 -10.13 16.81
N LEU A 227 15.27 -9.62 15.63
CA LEU A 227 16.11 -8.67 14.91
C LEU A 227 16.10 -7.29 15.58
N GLU A 228 17.26 -6.65 15.53
CA GLU A 228 17.44 -5.27 15.96
C GLU A 228 16.60 -4.30 15.11
N ILE A 229 16.16 -3.20 15.73
CA ILE A 229 15.30 -2.20 15.09
C ILE A 229 15.94 -1.61 13.82
N GLN A 230 17.27 -1.48 13.79
CA GLN A 230 18.04 -1.00 12.64
C GLN A 230 17.85 -1.90 11.42
N THR A 231 17.87 -3.23 11.61
CA THR A 231 17.66 -4.20 10.54
C THR A 231 16.22 -4.18 10.06
N LEU A 232 15.26 -4.08 10.98
CA LEU A 232 13.83 -4.04 10.64
C LEU A 232 13.46 -2.79 9.83
N ILE A 233 13.94 -1.61 10.23
CA ILE A 233 13.69 -0.38 9.47
C ILE A 233 14.41 -0.39 8.13
N ALA A 234 15.63 -0.90 8.07
CA ALA A 234 16.38 -1.04 6.83
C ALA A 234 15.67 -1.99 5.85
N ALA A 235 15.18 -3.14 6.32
CA ALA A 235 14.38 -4.07 5.53
C ALA A 235 13.10 -3.43 5.00
N PHE A 236 12.38 -2.72 5.88
CA PHE A 236 11.16 -1.99 5.51
C PHE A 236 11.45 -0.93 4.43
N LEU A 237 12.45 -0.07 4.64
CA LEU A 237 12.81 1.00 3.70
C LEU A 237 13.23 0.43 2.34
N ALA A 238 14.05 -0.63 2.33
CA ALA A 238 14.49 -1.29 1.11
C ALA A 238 13.30 -1.86 0.32
N MET A 239 12.42 -2.62 0.98
CA MET A 239 11.25 -3.21 0.34
C MET A 239 10.26 -2.15 -0.15
N GLN A 240 9.91 -1.20 0.72
CA GLN A 240 8.90 -0.18 0.44
C GLN A 240 9.34 0.75 -0.70
N LEU A 241 10.58 1.25 -0.68
CA LEU A 241 11.06 2.17 -1.71
C LEU A 241 11.20 1.49 -3.07
N VAL A 242 11.61 0.22 -3.11
CA VAL A 242 11.61 -0.55 -4.35
C VAL A 242 10.19 -0.73 -4.87
N ALA A 243 9.25 -1.16 -4.02
CA ALA A 243 7.85 -1.36 -4.40
C ALA A 243 7.21 -0.05 -4.92
N GLU A 244 7.46 1.08 -4.25
CA GLU A 244 6.99 2.39 -4.71
C GLU A 244 7.61 2.78 -6.06
N SER A 245 8.93 2.56 -6.25
CA SER A 245 9.60 2.87 -7.52
C SER A 245 9.12 2.03 -8.70
N LEU A 246 8.65 0.81 -8.41
CA LEU A 246 8.02 -0.07 -9.40
C LEU A 246 6.56 0.30 -9.65
N CYS A 247 5.89 0.92 -8.69
CA CYS A 247 4.49 1.28 -8.78
C CYS A 247 4.25 2.58 -9.54
N GLU A 248 5.00 3.62 -9.20
CA GLU A 248 4.81 5.00 -9.67
C GLU A 248 4.72 5.15 -11.21
N PRO A 249 5.51 4.43 -12.04
CA PRO A 249 5.39 4.54 -13.49
C PRO A 249 4.10 3.98 -14.11
N HIS A 250 3.26 3.29 -13.32
CA HIS A 250 2.09 2.55 -13.82
C HIS A 250 0.75 3.08 -13.29
N VAL A 251 0.78 4.13 -12.47
CA VAL A 251 -0.41 4.74 -11.89
C VAL A 251 -0.82 6.02 -12.61
N ASP A 252 -2.12 6.32 -12.57
CA ASP A 252 -2.71 7.50 -13.20
C ASP A 252 -2.70 8.72 -12.25
N LEU A 253 -2.67 8.46 -10.94
CA LEU A 253 -2.60 9.48 -9.90
C LEU A 253 -1.76 9.00 -8.72
N VAL A 254 -0.86 9.87 -8.25
CA VAL A 254 -0.16 9.70 -6.97
C VAL A 254 -0.71 10.71 -5.97
N ILE A 255 -1.23 10.20 -4.86
CA ILE A 255 -1.71 10.99 -3.73
C ILE A 255 -0.64 10.92 -2.64
N GLU A 256 -0.03 12.05 -2.31
CA GLU A 256 0.75 12.17 -1.08
C GLU A 256 -0.18 12.30 0.12
N ALA A 257 -0.02 11.44 1.12
CA ALA A 257 -0.84 11.47 2.33
C ALA A 257 -0.76 12.83 3.06
N SER A 258 0.36 13.54 2.96
CA SER A 258 0.52 14.90 3.51
C SER A 258 -0.39 15.93 2.82
N CYS A 259 -0.76 15.72 1.55
CA CYS A 259 -1.72 16.58 0.86
C CYS A 259 -3.13 16.46 1.43
N LEU A 260 -3.47 15.36 2.10
CA LEU A 260 -4.77 15.21 2.76
C LEU A 260 -4.94 16.09 4.00
N GLU A 261 -3.85 16.66 4.53
CA GLU A 261 -3.89 17.45 5.76
C GLU A 261 -4.54 18.83 5.59
N THR A 262 -4.50 19.41 4.39
CA THR A 262 -5.00 20.77 4.14
C THR A 262 -6.24 20.77 3.25
N ALA A 263 -7.23 21.62 3.58
CA ALA A 263 -8.47 21.70 2.82
C ALA A 263 -8.28 22.10 1.34
N PRO A 264 -7.37 23.02 0.96
CA PRO A 264 -7.11 23.32 -0.45
C PRO A 264 -6.58 22.12 -1.22
N MET A 265 -5.61 21.39 -0.66
CA MET A 265 -5.05 20.21 -1.31
C MET A 265 -6.04 19.06 -1.40
N ARG A 266 -6.88 18.86 -0.38
CA ARG A 266 -8.00 17.90 -0.46
C ARG A 266 -8.92 18.19 -1.64
N ARG A 267 -9.36 19.44 -1.81
CA ARG A 267 -10.22 19.83 -2.95
C ARG A 267 -9.56 19.60 -4.30
N LEU A 268 -8.25 19.79 -4.40
CA LEU A 268 -7.51 19.46 -5.62
C LEU A 268 -7.52 17.96 -5.88
N LEU A 269 -7.30 17.14 -4.83
CA LEU A 269 -7.34 15.68 -4.94
C LEU A 269 -8.75 15.16 -5.27
N GLU A 270 -9.79 15.73 -4.67
CA GLU A 270 -11.20 15.39 -4.95
C GLU A 270 -11.50 15.60 -6.44
N ARG A 271 -11.11 16.75 -7.00
CA ARG A 271 -11.23 17.02 -8.44
C ARG A 271 -10.41 16.06 -9.29
N SER A 272 -9.14 15.83 -8.96
CA SER A 272 -8.31 14.89 -9.72
C SER A 272 -8.87 13.46 -9.71
N ILE A 273 -9.46 13.02 -8.60
CA ILE A 273 -10.14 11.72 -8.51
C ILE A 273 -11.40 11.74 -9.38
N GLN A 274 -12.22 12.78 -9.29
CA GLN A 274 -13.42 12.93 -10.12
C GLN A 274 -13.10 12.92 -11.62
N ASP A 275 -12.06 13.63 -12.04
CA ASP A 275 -11.65 13.74 -13.44
C ASP A 275 -11.26 12.39 -14.05
N ILE A 276 -10.59 11.52 -13.27
CA ILE A 276 -10.13 10.22 -13.77
C ILE A 276 -11.12 9.08 -13.51
N THR A 277 -11.93 9.16 -12.44
CA THR A 277 -12.84 8.07 -12.04
C THR A 277 -14.31 8.32 -12.36
N GLY A 278 -14.71 9.57 -12.56
CA GLY A 278 -16.11 9.98 -12.61
C GLY A 278 -16.77 10.14 -11.23
N PHE A 279 -16.11 9.75 -10.13
CA PHE A 279 -16.68 9.81 -8.79
C PHE A 279 -16.39 11.12 -8.07
N ASP A 280 -17.45 11.71 -7.54
CA ASP A 280 -17.34 12.75 -6.53
C ASP A 280 -17.05 12.09 -5.17
N ILE A 281 -15.91 12.45 -4.58
CA ILE A 281 -15.47 11.91 -3.30
C ILE A 281 -15.29 13.06 -2.32
N ASP A 282 -15.81 12.91 -1.11
CA ASP A 282 -15.55 13.86 -0.02
C ASP A 282 -14.32 13.38 0.76
N LEU A 283 -13.20 14.10 0.70
CA LEU A 283 -11.99 13.80 1.48
C LEU A 283 -11.94 14.58 2.79
N SER A 284 -12.99 15.32 3.16
CA SER A 284 -13.06 16.01 4.45
C SER A 284 -12.98 15.04 5.63
N GLY A 285 -12.65 15.58 6.81
CA GLY A 285 -12.50 14.78 8.02
C GLY A 285 -11.23 13.93 8.10
N PHE A 286 -10.25 14.13 7.20
CA PHE A 286 -8.93 13.53 7.35
C PHE A 286 -8.25 14.00 8.64
N VAL A 287 -7.90 13.05 9.51
CA VAL A 287 -7.14 13.31 10.73
C VAL A 287 -5.76 12.66 10.57
N PRO A 288 -4.68 13.44 10.45
CA PRO A 288 -3.35 12.87 10.33
C PRO A 288 -2.95 12.19 11.64
N VAL A 289 -2.50 10.93 11.53
CA VAL A 289 -1.89 10.22 12.67
C VAL A 289 -0.44 10.68 12.77
N ARG A 290 -0.22 11.78 13.51
CA ARG A 290 1.12 12.32 13.78
C ARG A 290 1.75 11.67 15.00
N SER A 291 3.07 11.46 14.93
CA SER A 291 3.89 11.26 16.12
C SER A 291 4.30 12.64 16.66
N ASN A 292 4.21 12.86 17.96
CA ASN A 292 4.64 14.13 18.59
C ASN A 292 6.16 14.33 18.55
N ALA A 293 6.93 13.27 18.28
CA ALA A 293 8.38 13.32 18.13
C ALA A 293 8.78 13.33 16.64
N PRO A 294 9.78 14.14 16.25
CA PRO A 294 10.33 14.09 14.90
C PRO A 294 10.84 12.69 14.62
N VAL A 295 10.44 12.16 13.47
CA VAL A 295 10.80 10.81 13.08
C VAL A 295 12.27 10.79 12.67
N ARG A 296 13.11 10.08 13.44
CA ARG A 296 14.55 9.95 13.19
C ARG A 296 14.92 8.48 13.00
N LEU A 297 15.92 8.24 12.18
CA LEU A 297 16.53 6.91 12.09
C LEU A 297 17.13 6.53 13.45
N PRO A 298 17.00 5.26 13.88
CA PRO A 298 17.78 4.75 15.00
C PRO A 298 19.27 4.94 14.74
N ALA A 299 20.03 5.19 15.80
CA ALA A 299 21.49 5.34 15.68
C ALA A 299 22.11 4.08 15.04
N GLY A 300 22.99 4.29 14.05
CA GLY A 300 23.67 3.21 13.33
C GLY A 300 22.91 2.68 12.11
N THR A 301 21.70 3.19 11.83
CA THR A 301 20.97 2.81 10.61
C THR A 301 21.54 3.48 9.36
N GLU A 302 22.25 4.61 9.48
CA GLU A 302 22.75 5.40 8.36
C GLU A 302 23.68 4.61 7.44
N ASP A 303 24.62 3.84 8.01
CA ASP A 303 25.58 3.06 7.22
C ASP A 303 24.91 1.92 6.46
N ILE A 304 23.91 1.27 7.08
CA ILE A 304 23.09 0.25 6.40
C ILE A 304 22.32 0.92 5.25
N CYS A 305 21.68 2.07 5.49
CA CYS A 305 20.95 2.78 4.45
C CYS A 305 21.86 3.30 3.31
N ARG A 306 23.11 3.68 3.58
CA ARG A 306 24.10 4.00 2.53
C ARG A 306 24.42 2.78 1.67
N GLN A 307 24.58 1.60 2.28
CA GLN A 307 24.79 0.35 1.54
C GLN A 307 23.56 -0.03 0.70
N ILE A 308 22.35 0.12 1.24
CA ILE A 308 21.10 -0.05 0.50
C ILE A 308 21.06 0.90 -0.70
N CYS A 309 21.37 2.19 -0.50
CA CYS A 309 21.45 3.18 -1.58
C CYS A 309 22.39 2.72 -2.71
N MET A 310 23.57 2.18 -2.37
CA MET A 310 24.52 1.68 -3.36
C MET A 310 23.95 0.49 -4.15
N ILE A 311 23.32 -0.47 -3.47
CA ILE A 311 22.71 -1.65 -4.11
C ILE A 311 21.58 -1.24 -5.07
N LEU A 312 20.76 -0.26 -4.66
CA LEU A 312 19.60 0.20 -5.42
C LEU A 312 19.97 1.12 -6.59
N LYS A 313 21.11 1.83 -6.54
CA LYS A 313 21.45 2.90 -7.48
C LYS A 313 21.40 2.48 -8.96
N ALA A 314 21.80 1.25 -9.27
CA ALA A 314 21.86 0.76 -10.64
C ALA A 314 20.49 0.40 -11.22
N GLU A 315 19.62 -0.25 -10.43
CA GLU A 315 18.39 -0.88 -10.93
C GLU A 315 17.12 -0.14 -10.46
N HIS A 316 17.19 0.59 -9.35
CA HIS A 316 16.11 1.40 -8.79
C HIS A 316 16.62 2.81 -8.39
N PRO A 317 17.07 3.63 -9.35
CA PRO A 317 17.68 4.93 -9.05
C PRO A 317 16.71 5.90 -8.36
N ALA A 318 15.40 5.81 -8.62
CA ALA A 318 14.39 6.61 -7.91
C ALA A 318 14.30 6.24 -6.43
N ALA A 319 14.29 4.93 -6.10
CA ALA A 319 14.32 4.45 -4.72
C ALA A 319 15.61 4.89 -4.00
N ALA A 320 16.76 4.78 -4.67
CA ALA A 320 18.05 5.20 -4.12
C ALA A 320 18.13 6.70 -3.84
N ARG A 321 17.56 7.54 -4.73
CA ARG A 321 17.47 9.00 -4.50
C ARG A 321 16.62 9.32 -3.28
N ARG A 322 15.41 8.74 -3.20
CA ARG A 322 14.51 8.98 -2.07
C ARG A 322 15.10 8.53 -0.75
N LEU A 323 15.76 7.37 -0.72
CA LEU A 323 16.46 6.92 0.48
C LEU A 323 17.57 7.90 0.89
N ARG A 324 18.36 8.38 -0.07
CA ARG A 324 19.39 9.38 0.19
C ARG A 324 18.81 10.67 0.77
N ASP A 325 17.74 11.20 0.16
CA ASP A 325 17.10 12.41 0.66
C ASP A 325 16.63 12.22 2.11
N MET A 326 16.14 11.03 2.47
CA MET A 326 15.75 10.72 3.84
C MET A 326 16.93 10.66 4.83
N ILE A 327 18.11 10.20 4.39
CA ILE A 327 19.33 10.14 5.20
C ILE A 327 19.98 11.53 5.34
N ASP A 328 19.95 12.35 4.30
CA ASP A 328 20.71 13.60 4.21
C ASP A 328 19.93 14.84 4.72
N VAL A 329 18.59 14.80 4.73
CA VAL A 329 17.73 15.87 5.27
C VAL A 329 17.89 16.19 6.77
N PRO A 330 18.30 15.26 7.68
CA PRO A 330 18.52 15.59 9.09
C PRO A 330 19.55 16.70 9.34
N HIS A 331 20.47 16.97 8.41
CA HIS A 331 21.49 18.01 8.58
C HIS A 331 21.08 19.40 8.05
N ARG A 332 20.06 19.52 7.19
CA ARG A 332 19.66 20.84 6.62
C ARG A 332 18.60 21.59 7.41
N MET A 333 17.87 20.91 8.30
CA MET A 333 16.85 21.54 9.14
C MET A 333 17.33 21.87 10.56
N GLN A 334 18.56 21.49 10.94
CA GLN A 334 19.11 21.79 12.27
C GLN A 334 19.72 23.21 12.37
N ASP A 335 20.07 23.84 11.25
CA ASP A 335 20.73 25.17 11.23
C ASP A 335 19.88 26.32 10.67
N ARG A 336 18.61 26.11 10.32
CA ARG A 336 17.75 27.19 9.79
C ARG A 336 16.87 27.80 10.88
N PRO A 337 17.02 29.09 11.22
CA PRO A 337 16.09 29.75 12.13
C PRO A 337 14.66 29.76 11.52
N PRO A 338 13.61 29.68 12.36
CA PRO A 338 12.21 29.53 11.92
C PRO A 338 11.71 30.61 10.95
N SER A 339 12.40 31.74 10.84
CA SER A 339 12.06 32.86 9.97
C SER A 339 12.30 32.59 8.48
N GLN A 340 13.17 31.64 8.11
CA GLN A 340 13.51 31.40 6.70
C GLN A 340 12.66 30.32 6.01
N ALA A 341 12.02 29.41 6.75
CA ALA A 341 11.19 28.34 6.17
C ALA A 341 9.87 28.85 5.55
N ARG A 342 9.43 30.08 5.88
CA ARG A 342 8.19 30.67 5.33
C ARG A 342 8.38 31.39 3.99
N ALA A 343 9.60 31.76 3.62
CA ALA A 343 9.86 32.57 2.42
C ALA A 343 9.98 31.74 1.13
N GLU A 344 10.37 30.45 1.23
CA GLU A 344 10.63 29.62 0.03
C GLU A 344 9.37 28.90 -0.50
N LEU A 345 8.27 28.87 0.25
CA LEU A 345 6.97 28.34 -0.21
C LEU A 345 6.15 29.35 -1.03
N SER A 346 6.54 30.62 -1.08
CA SER A 346 5.83 31.66 -1.82
C SER A 346 6.42 31.99 -3.20
N THR A 347 7.56 31.41 -3.59
CA THR A 347 8.26 31.76 -4.85
C THR A 347 8.47 30.60 -5.82
N GLY A 348 8.01 29.39 -5.49
CA GLY A 348 8.19 28.19 -6.33
C GLY A 348 7.09 27.93 -7.37
N ALA A 349 6.04 28.76 -7.43
CA ALA A 349 5.00 28.67 -8.45
C ALA A 349 5.24 29.73 -9.53
N VAL A 350 5.24 29.26 -10.79
CA VAL A 350 5.26 30.02 -12.05
C VAL A 350 6.65 30.36 -12.60
N THR A 351 7.20 29.44 -13.41
CA THR A 351 7.90 29.65 -14.71
C THR A 351 8.32 28.26 -15.24
N GLY A 352 8.05 27.80 -16.45
CA GLY A 352 7.41 28.43 -17.59
C GLY A 352 7.06 27.37 -18.66
N ALA A 353 5.97 27.62 -19.36
CA ALA A 353 5.72 27.11 -20.70
C ALA A 353 6.04 28.26 -21.66
N SER A 354 6.90 28.02 -22.64
CA SER A 354 7.04 28.80 -23.89
C SER A 354 7.99 28.05 -24.83
N PHE A 355 7.43 27.20 -25.69
CA PHE A 355 7.45 27.23 -27.16
C PHE A 355 7.01 25.88 -27.70
#